data_AF-A0A317IBI7-F1
#
_entry.id   AF-A0A317IBI7-F1
#
_cell.length_a   1.000
_cell.length_b   1.000
_cell.length_c   1.000
_cell.angle_alpha   90.00
_cell.angle_beta   90.00
_cell.angle_gamma   90.00
#
_symmetry.space_group_name_H-M   'P 1'
#
loop_
_entity.id
_entity.type
_entity.pdbx_description
1 polymer ?
#
loop_
_entity_poly.entity_id
_entity_poly.type
_entity_poly.pdbx_seq_one_letter_code
_entity_poly.pdbx_strand_id
1 'polypeptide(L)'
;MHLNVSVYLRFRIFTIVEYCFLAAFLLIALKSIKIKRIILILSSIFVIISGIDLFTTKADTFDSVPVAIEAILIIIYCIYFLYEQIVTPTPKLIYASADFWVVVALLLYFCGTFFLYIYSQNYLGDSDFNKKYDIINSFFYILKNLILGLAMCVKAETRNSSISHSKRIEQAT
;
A
#
# COMPACT_ATOMS: atom_id res chain seq x y z
N MET A 1 -27.63 -4.21 14.87
CA MET A 1 -27.56 -3.64 13.51
C MET A 1 -27.19 -4.78 12.58
N HIS A 2 -28.17 -5.38 11.88
CA HIS A 2 -27.89 -6.47 10.93
C HIS A 2 -27.21 -5.87 9.69
N LEU A 3 -25.88 -5.81 9.70
CA LEU A 3 -25.12 -5.58 8.48
C LEU A 3 -25.42 -6.74 7.54
N ASN A 4 -26.04 -6.43 6.40
CA ASN A 4 -26.40 -7.43 5.39
C ASN A 4 -25.14 -8.19 4.97
N VAL A 5 -25.26 -9.50 4.78
CA VAL A 5 -24.24 -10.41 4.19
C VAL A 5 -23.54 -9.79 2.96
N SER A 6 -24.28 -9.01 2.17
CA SER A 6 -23.75 -8.29 1.01
C SER A 6 -22.69 -7.23 1.34
N VAL A 7 -22.70 -6.65 2.54
CA VAL A 7 -21.75 -5.63 2.99
C VAL A 7 -20.39 -6.28 3.29
N TYR A 8 -20.38 -7.38 4.04
CA TYR A 8 -19.15 -8.08 4.40
C TYR A 8 -18.43 -8.66 3.17
N LEU A 9 -19.19 -9.21 2.21
CA LEU A 9 -18.63 -9.68 0.94
C LEU A 9 -17.98 -8.55 0.13
N ARG A 10 -18.57 -7.35 0.12
CA ARG A 10 -17.97 -6.18 -0.56
C ARG A 10 -16.63 -5.81 0.06
N PHE A 11 -16.51 -5.82 1.39
CA PHE A 11 -15.26 -5.54 2.07
C PHE A 11 -14.19 -6.59 1.77
N ARG A 12 -14.54 -7.89 1.77
CA ARG A 12 -13.60 -8.97 1.43
C ARG A 12 -13.04 -8.83 0.02
N ILE A 13 -13.91 -8.58 -0.96
CA ILE A 13 -13.48 -8.37 -2.36
C ILE A 13 -12.62 -7.12 -2.47
N PHE A 14 -13.01 -6.04 -1.78
CA PHE A 14 -12.24 -4.80 -1.74
C PHE A 14 -10.81 -5.02 -1.22
N THR A 15 -10.64 -5.74 -0.10
CA THR A 15 -9.33 -6.12 0.47
C THR A 15 -8.46 -6.87 -0.53
N ILE A 16 -9.00 -7.89 -1.21
CA ILE A 16 -8.23 -8.67 -2.19
C ILE A 16 -7.78 -7.78 -3.36
N VAL A 17 -8.69 -6.95 -3.88
CA VAL A 17 -8.42 -6.04 -4.99
C VAL A 17 -7.40 -4.98 -4.59
N GLU A 18 -7.59 -4.32 -3.44
CA GLU A 18 -6.68 -3.32 -2.89
C GLU A 18 -5.27 -3.89 -2.75
N TYR A 19 -5.15 -5.05 -2.10
CA TYR A 19 -3.87 -5.74 -1.97
C TYR A 19 -3.20 -6.00 -3.32
N CYS A 20 -3.93 -6.50 -4.32
CA CYS A 20 -3.37 -6.80 -5.63
C CYS A 20 -2.83 -5.55 -6.32
N PHE A 21 -3.56 -4.43 -6.24
CA PHE A 21 -3.09 -3.15 -6.77
C PHE A 21 -1.84 -2.65 -6.06
N LEU A 22 -1.81 -2.70 -4.72
CA LEU A 22 -0.67 -2.25 -3.92
C LEU A 22 0.57 -3.12 -4.13
N ALA A 23 0.40 -4.45 -4.13
CA ALA A 23 1.47 -5.39 -4.40
C ALA A 23 2.02 -5.23 -5.83
N ALA A 24 1.15 -5.05 -6.83
CA ALA A 24 1.57 -4.79 -8.20
C ALA A 24 2.37 -3.48 -8.33
N PHE A 25 1.90 -2.41 -7.69
CA PHE A 25 2.64 -1.14 -7.62
C PHE A 25 4.05 -1.33 -7.01
N LEU A 26 4.15 -2.00 -5.86
CA LEU A 26 5.42 -2.25 -5.18
C LEU A 26 6.37 -3.14 -6.02
N LEU A 27 5.84 -4.12 -6.75
CA LEU A 27 6.62 -4.94 -7.67
C LEU A 27 7.23 -4.13 -8.82
N ILE A 28 6.52 -3.12 -9.31
CA ILE A 28 7.01 -2.20 -10.35
C ILE A 28 8.07 -1.26 -9.75
N ALA A 29 7.80 -0.71 -8.56
CA ALA A 29 8.66 0.28 -7.90
C ALA A 29 10.02 -0.29 -7.45
N LEU A 30 10.09 -1.56 -7.06
CA LEU A 30 11.33 -2.22 -6.64
C LEU A 30 12.29 -2.47 -7.81
N LYS A 31 13.59 -2.54 -7.53
CA LYS A 31 14.63 -2.86 -8.53
C LYS A 31 15.11 -4.31 -8.40
N SER A 32 15.28 -4.82 -7.18
CA SER A 32 15.83 -6.14 -6.90
C SER A 32 14.93 -7.29 -7.37
N ILE A 33 15.39 -8.04 -8.37
CA ILE A 33 14.67 -9.20 -8.92
C ILE A 33 14.43 -10.32 -7.90
N LYS A 34 15.37 -10.52 -6.96
CA LYS A 34 15.25 -11.54 -5.90
C LYS A 34 14.04 -11.26 -5.03
N ILE A 35 13.83 -9.99 -4.71
CA ILE A 35 12.77 -9.57 -3.79
C ILE A 35 11.44 -9.51 -4.52
N LYS A 36 11.42 -9.06 -5.78
CA LYS A 36 10.23 -9.19 -6.63
C LYS A 36 9.71 -10.63 -6.64
N ARG A 37 10.61 -11.62 -6.72
CA ARG A 37 10.22 -13.03 -6.68
C ARG A 37 9.63 -13.44 -5.33
N ILE A 38 10.22 -12.99 -4.22
CA ILE A 38 9.70 -13.24 -2.86
C ILE A 38 8.32 -12.62 -2.69
N ILE A 39 8.14 -11.36 -3.09
CA ILE A 39 6.86 -10.66 -3.04
C ILE A 39 5.83 -11.42 -3.87
N LEU A 40 6.16 -11.80 -5.11
CA LEU A 40 5.23 -12.54 -5.97
C LEU A 40 4.78 -13.87 -5.34
N ILE A 41 5.69 -14.62 -4.71
CA ILE A 41 5.36 -15.87 -4.01
C ILE A 41 4.43 -15.58 -2.83
N LEU A 42 4.78 -14.62 -1.96
CA LEU A 42 3.97 -14.26 -0.80
C LEU A 42 2.59 -13.72 -1.20
N SER A 43 2.51 -12.89 -2.24
CA SER A 43 1.25 -12.38 -2.78
C SER A 43 0.39 -13.49 -3.38
N SER A 44 0.99 -14.46 -4.07
CA SER A 44 0.26 -15.62 -4.59
C SER A 44 -0.33 -16.45 -3.45
N ILE A 45 0.45 -16.70 -2.39
CA ILE A 45 -0.01 -17.42 -1.20
C ILE A 45 -1.17 -16.68 -0.54
N PHE A 46 -1.05 -15.36 -0.35
CA PHE A 46 -2.11 -14.54 0.25
C PHE A 46 -3.40 -14.60 -0.57
N VAL A 47 -3.33 -14.39 -1.89
CA VAL A 47 -4.53 -14.42 -2.76
C VAL A 47 -5.21 -15.79 -2.74
N ILE A 48 -4.45 -16.89 -2.68
CA ILE A 48 -5.02 -18.24 -2.55
C ILE A 48 -5.73 -18.40 -1.20
N ILE A 49 -5.09 -18.00 -0.10
CA ILE A 49 -5.67 -18.10 1.24
C ILE A 49 -6.94 -17.26 1.36
N SER A 50 -6.88 -15.99 0.97
CA SER A 50 -8.05 -15.08 0.99
C SER A 50 -9.15 -15.54 0.02
N GLY A 51 -8.78 -16.16 -1.10
CA GLY A 51 -9.73 -16.78 -2.02
C GLY A 51 -10.47 -17.95 -1.38
N ILE A 52 -9.76 -18.86 -0.69
CA ILE A 52 -10.37 -19.98 0.03
C ILE A 52 -11.27 -19.48 1.17
N ASP A 53 -10.82 -18.48 1.92
CA ASP A 53 -11.56 -17.87 3.02
C ASP A 53 -12.89 -17.25 2.53
N LEU A 54 -12.88 -16.62 1.35
CA LEU A 54 -14.09 -16.07 0.71
C LEU A 54 -15.18 -17.13 0.46
N PHE A 55 -14.79 -18.38 0.14
CA PHE A 55 -15.72 -19.47 -0.14
C PHE A 55 -16.09 -20.30 1.09
N THR A 56 -15.25 -20.33 2.12
CA THR A 56 -15.38 -21.24 3.27
C THR A 56 -16.03 -20.57 4.47
N THR A 57 -15.74 -19.29 4.70
CA THR A 57 -16.15 -18.57 5.92
C THR A 57 -17.51 -17.90 5.72
N LYS A 58 -18.45 -18.19 6.63
CA LYS A 58 -19.79 -17.57 6.64
C LYS A 58 -19.66 -16.04 6.61
N ALA A 59 -20.43 -15.39 5.75
CA ALA A 59 -20.35 -13.96 5.46
C ALA A 59 -20.99 -13.04 6.52
N ASP A 60 -21.06 -13.50 7.76
CA ASP A 60 -21.73 -12.81 8.88
C ASP A 60 -20.76 -12.08 9.81
N THR A 61 -19.44 -12.17 9.55
CA THR A 61 -18.41 -11.56 10.38
C THR A 61 -17.43 -10.72 9.56
N PHE A 62 -16.90 -9.67 10.18
CA PHE A 62 -15.81 -8.87 9.61
C PHE A 62 -14.51 -9.68 9.60
N ASP A 63 -13.82 -9.66 8.46
CA ASP A 63 -12.58 -10.41 8.25
C ASP A 63 -11.36 -9.59 8.64
N SER A 64 -11.20 -9.42 9.95
CA SER A 64 -10.02 -8.79 10.55
C SER A 64 -8.70 -9.49 10.18
N VAL A 65 -8.73 -10.81 10.01
CA VAL A 65 -7.53 -11.63 9.83
C VAL A 65 -6.90 -11.42 8.45
N PRO A 66 -7.62 -11.59 7.31
CA PRO A 66 -7.09 -11.24 5.99
C PRO A 66 -6.58 -9.80 5.91
N VAL A 67 -7.31 -8.84 6.48
CA VAL A 67 -6.91 -7.42 6.48
C VAL A 67 -5.64 -7.18 7.30
N ALA A 68 -5.46 -7.86 8.43
CA ALA A 68 -4.24 -7.77 9.22
C ALA A 68 -3.03 -8.41 8.50
N ILE A 69 -3.24 -9.55 7.84
CA ILE A 69 -2.20 -10.20 7.02
C ILE A 69 -1.82 -9.33 5.82
N GLU A 70 -2.80 -8.70 5.17
CA GLU A 70 -2.58 -7.72 4.11
C GLU A 70 -1.66 -6.60 4.60
N ALA A 71 -2.05 -5.96 5.71
CA ALA A 71 -1.34 -4.83 6.28
C ALA A 71 0.12 -5.18 6.59
N ILE A 72 0.40 -6.33 7.22
CA ILE A 72 1.78 -6.71 7.56
C ILE A 72 2.63 -7.01 6.32
N LEU A 73 2.05 -7.63 5.28
CA LEU A 73 2.77 -7.87 4.02
C LEU A 73 3.13 -6.55 3.34
N ILE A 74 2.18 -5.62 3.23
CA ILE A 74 2.42 -4.30 2.64
C ILE A 74 3.46 -3.52 3.44
N ILE A 75 3.41 -3.55 4.78
CA ILE A 75 4.42 -2.92 5.65
C ILE A 75 5.81 -3.48 5.35
N ILE A 76 5.97 -4.80 5.30
CA ILE A 76 7.26 -5.45 5.01
C ILE A 76 7.79 -5.01 3.64
N TYR A 77 6.92 -4.98 2.62
CA TYR A 77 7.31 -4.57 1.27
C TYR A 77 7.73 -3.10 1.21
N CYS A 78 7.00 -2.22 1.90
CA CYS A 78 7.32 -0.80 2.00
C CYS A 78 8.67 -0.58 2.71
N ILE A 79 8.92 -1.26 3.83
CA ILE A 79 10.20 -1.22 4.55
C ILE A 79 11.34 -1.65 3.62
N TYR A 80 11.15 -2.74 2.88
CA TYR A 80 12.17 -3.21 1.95
C TYR A 80 12.45 -2.20 0.83
N PHE A 81 11.40 -1.61 0.25
CA PHE A 81 11.55 -0.55 -0.75
C PHE A 81 12.36 0.63 -0.20
N LEU A 82 12.04 1.10 1.00
CA LEU A 82 12.77 2.20 1.65
C LEU A 82 14.24 1.82 1.89
N TYR A 83 14.50 0.59 2.34
CA TYR A 83 15.86 0.06 2.51
C TYR A 83 16.64 0.06 1.18
N GLU A 84 16.04 -0.42 0.09
CA GLU A 84 16.67 -0.45 -1.24
C GLU A 84 17.06 0.96 -1.71
N GLN A 85 16.20 1.96 -1.44
CA GLN A 85 16.46 3.36 -1.80
C GLN A 85 17.59 3.98 -0.97
N ILE A 86 17.78 3.56 0.28
CA ILE A 86 18.89 4.02 1.14
C ILE A 86 20.22 3.39 0.70
N VAL A 87 20.22 2.10 0.36
CA VAL A 87 21.44 1.34 0.05
C VAL A 87 21.91 1.54 -1.39
N THR A 88 21.02 1.87 -2.32
CA THR A 88 21.38 2.04 -3.73
C THR A 88 21.94 3.44 -3.97
N PRO A 89 23.25 3.60 -4.29
CA PRO A 89 23.82 4.90 -4.60
C PRO A 89 23.19 5.42 -5.90
N THR A 90 22.27 6.38 -5.77
CA THR A 90 21.65 7.05 -6.89
C THR A 90 22.12 8.50 -6.93
N PRO A 91 22.43 9.06 -8.11
CA PRO A 91 22.81 10.47 -8.25
C PRO A 91 21.64 11.44 -7.99
N LYS A 92 20.45 10.91 -7.72
CA LYS A 92 19.23 11.68 -7.40
C LYS A 92 18.91 11.54 -5.92
N LEU A 93 18.43 12.63 -5.32
CA LEU A 93 17.88 12.62 -3.96
C LEU A 93 16.68 11.66 -3.89
N ILE A 94 16.64 10.81 -2.87
CA ILE A 94 15.60 9.78 -2.67
C ILE A 94 14.18 10.40 -2.66
N TYR A 95 14.06 11.58 -2.03
CA TYR A 95 12.82 12.36 -1.90
C TYR A 95 12.33 13.00 -3.21
N ALA A 96 13.14 12.98 -4.27
CA ALA A 96 12.77 13.55 -5.56
C ALA A 96 11.92 12.59 -6.43
N SER A 97 11.69 11.36 -5.96
CA SER A 97 10.84 10.39 -6.64
C SER A 97 9.43 10.39 -6.08
N ALA A 98 8.41 10.40 -6.95
CA ALA A 98 7.02 10.27 -6.53
C ALA A 98 6.76 8.92 -5.84
N ASP A 99 7.40 7.84 -6.33
CA ASP A 99 7.29 6.49 -5.77
C ASP A 99 7.66 6.44 -4.28
N PHE A 100 8.68 7.20 -3.86
CA PHE A 100 9.06 7.31 -2.45
C PHE A 100 7.90 7.82 -1.58
N TRP A 101 7.26 8.91 -1.98
CA TRP A 101 6.16 9.51 -1.21
C TRP A 101 4.93 8.61 -1.20
N VAL A 102 4.64 7.90 -2.30
CA VAL A 102 3.57 6.90 -2.33
C VAL A 102 3.86 5.79 -1.31
N VAL A 103 5.07 5.22 -1.31
CA VAL A 103 5.42 4.16 -0.36
C VAL A 103 5.40 4.64 1.10
N VAL A 104 5.82 5.87 1.37
CA VAL A 104 5.72 6.46 2.72
C VAL A 104 4.27 6.64 3.15
N ALA A 105 3.38 7.09 2.26
CA ALA A 105 1.96 7.22 2.54
C ALA A 105 1.33 5.86 2.90
N LEU A 106 1.68 4.81 2.14
CA LEU A 106 1.22 3.45 2.40
C LEU A 106 1.74 2.92 3.74
N LEU A 107 3.05 3.06 4.00
CA LEU A 107 3.65 2.62 5.25
C LEU A 107 3.00 3.28 6.48
N LEU A 108 2.80 4.60 6.44
CA LEU A 108 2.17 5.33 7.54
C LEU A 108 0.72 4.91 7.74
N TYR A 109 -0.05 4.74 6.66
CA TYR A 109 -1.42 4.27 6.73
C TYR A 109 -1.50 2.89 7.39
N PHE A 110 -0.80 1.90 6.83
CA PHE A 110 -0.90 0.53 7.30
C PHE A 110 -0.31 0.35 8.70
N CYS A 111 0.82 0.98 9.05
CA CYS A 111 1.34 0.92 10.42
C CYS A 111 0.37 1.56 11.43
N GLY A 112 -0.29 2.65 11.05
CA GLY A 112 -1.23 3.36 11.91
C GLY A 112 -2.54 2.61 12.16
N THR A 113 -3.02 1.86 11.16
CA THR A 113 -4.29 1.13 11.24
C THR A 113 -4.13 -0.35 11.54
N PHE A 114 -2.92 -0.92 11.46
CA PHE A 114 -2.65 -2.34 11.70
C PHE A 114 -3.24 -2.87 13.01
N PHE A 115 -2.99 -2.17 14.12
CA PHE A 115 -3.51 -2.58 15.42
C PHE A 115 -5.04 -2.49 15.47
N LEU A 116 -5.65 -1.50 14.81
CA LEU A 116 -7.11 -1.39 14.73
C LEU A 116 -7.72 -2.60 14.03
N TYR A 117 -7.08 -3.09 12.95
CA TYR A 117 -7.55 -4.28 12.24
C TYR A 117 -7.51 -5.52 13.13
N ILE A 118 -6.42 -5.72 13.88
CA ILE A 118 -6.31 -6.85 14.81
C ILE A 118 -7.39 -6.79 15.91
N TYR A 119 -7.61 -5.61 16.51
CA TYR A 119 -8.56 -5.48 17.61
C TYR A 119 -10.02 -5.50 17.16
N SER A 120 -10.31 -5.10 15.92
CA SER A 120 -11.68 -4.95 15.42
C SER A 120 -12.57 -6.16 15.70
N GLN A 121 -12.10 -7.38 15.43
CA GLN A 121 -12.89 -8.61 15.58
C GLN A 121 -13.49 -8.80 16.99
N ASN A 122 -12.73 -8.43 18.03
CA ASN A 122 -13.11 -8.66 19.42
C ASN A 122 -14.01 -7.55 19.98
N TYR A 123 -14.09 -6.40 19.31
CA TYR A 123 -14.73 -5.18 19.84
C TYR A 123 -15.77 -4.55 18.88
N LEU A 124 -16.11 -5.19 17.77
CA LEU A 124 -17.12 -4.68 16.81
C LEU A 124 -18.51 -4.40 17.43
N GLY A 125 -18.85 -5.06 18.54
CA GLY A 125 -20.11 -4.83 19.27
C GLY A 125 -20.09 -3.63 20.22
N ASP A 126 -18.92 -3.06 20.48
CA ASP A 126 -18.75 -1.93 21.40
C ASP A 126 -18.83 -0.59 20.64
N SER A 127 -19.85 0.20 20.97
CA SER A 127 -20.09 1.50 20.33
C SER A 127 -18.97 2.52 20.57
N ASP A 128 -18.29 2.44 21.72
CA ASP A 128 -17.19 3.35 22.03
C ASP A 128 -15.90 2.93 21.32
N PHE A 129 -15.68 1.63 21.15
CA PHE A 129 -14.63 1.12 20.27
C PHE A 129 -14.84 1.59 18.83
N ASN A 130 -16.04 1.43 18.28
CA ASN A 130 -16.35 1.82 16.89
C ASN A 130 -16.10 3.31 16.63
N LYS A 131 -16.49 4.19 17.54
CA LYS A 131 -16.20 5.64 17.43
C LYS A 131 -14.69 5.91 17.40
N LYS A 132 -13.92 5.27 18.28
CA LYS A 132 -12.46 5.44 18.33
C LYS A 132 -11.79 4.88 17.09
N TYR A 133 -12.24 3.71 16.65
CA TYR A 133 -11.79 3.07 15.41
C TYR A 133 -11.98 4.02 14.22
N ASP A 134 -13.18 4.60 14.08
CA ASP A 134 -13.49 5.51 12.98
C ASP A 134 -12.64 6.77 13.03
N ILE A 135 -12.41 7.35 14.21
CA ILE A 135 -11.57 8.55 14.37
C ILE A 135 -10.13 8.26 13.94
N ILE A 136 -9.53 7.18 14.45
CA ILE A 136 -8.13 6.86 14.18
C ILE A 136 -7.96 6.46 12.70
N ASN A 137 -8.85 5.61 12.17
CA ASN A 137 -8.81 5.21 10.77
C ASN A 137 -8.98 6.43 9.84
N SER A 138 -9.90 7.35 10.16
CA SER A 138 -10.09 8.59 9.39
C SER A 138 -8.85 9.48 9.43
N PHE A 139 -8.19 9.61 10.57
CA PHE A 139 -6.96 10.38 10.69
C PHE A 139 -5.85 9.85 9.77
N PHE A 140 -5.58 8.54 9.82
CA PHE A 140 -4.58 7.93 8.94
C PHE A 140 -4.99 7.96 7.46
N TYR A 141 -6.28 7.88 7.16
CA TYR A 141 -6.79 8.02 5.80
C TYR A 141 -6.56 9.43 5.24
N ILE A 142 -6.83 10.47 6.03
CA ILE A 142 -6.53 11.86 5.67
C ILE A 142 -5.03 12.04 5.47
N LEU A 143 -4.22 11.55 6.40
CA LEU A 143 -2.76 11.63 6.33
C LEU A 143 -2.21 10.96 5.06
N LYS A 144 -2.70 9.75 4.74
CA LYS A 144 -2.38 9.04 3.50
C LYS A 144 -2.65 9.92 2.28
N ASN A 145 -3.86 10.47 2.17
CA ASN A 145 -4.26 11.28 1.02
C ASN A 145 -3.47 12.58 0.89
N LEU A 146 -3.11 13.22 2.00
CA LEU A 146 -2.25 14.40 1.97
C LEU A 146 -0.86 14.08 1.40
N ILE A 147 -0.24 12.98 1.84
CA ILE A 147 1.08 12.56 1.36
C ILE A 147 1.00 12.11 -0.11
N LEU A 148 -0.07 11.42 -0.53
CA LEU A 148 -0.29 11.09 -1.93
C LEU A 148 -0.48 12.35 -2.80
N GLY A 149 -1.17 13.37 -2.28
CA GLY A 149 -1.26 14.68 -2.93
C GLY A 149 0.12 15.32 -3.12
N LEU A 150 0.98 15.28 -2.09
CA LEU A 150 2.36 15.72 -2.20
C LEU A 150 3.14 14.93 -3.26
N ALA A 151 2.96 13.60 -3.30
CA ALA A 151 3.60 12.73 -4.30
C ALA A 151 3.26 13.15 -5.74
N MET A 152 2.02 13.57 -6.00
CA MET A 152 1.59 14.07 -7.31
C MET A 152 2.19 15.43 -7.66
N CYS A 153 2.46 16.28 -6.66
CA CYS A 153 3.10 17.57 -6.84
C CYS A 153 4.63 17.47 -7.06
N VAL A 154 5.24 16.34 -6.74
CA VAL A 154 6.66 16.10 -7.05
C VAL A 154 6.81 16.05 -8.55
N LYS A 155 7.51 17.07 -9.10
CA LYS A 155 7.67 17.26 -10.54
C LYS A 155 8.29 16.00 -11.15
N ALA A 156 7.56 15.36 -12.05
CA ALA A 156 8.11 14.35 -12.94
C ALA A 156 9.20 15.02 -13.77
N GLU A 157 10.45 14.84 -13.37
CA GLU A 157 11.58 15.48 -14.01
C GLU A 157 11.68 14.94 -15.44
N THR A 158 11.14 15.73 -16.37
CA THR A 158 10.92 15.32 -17.73
C THR A 158 12.25 14.97 -18.37
N ARG A 159 12.31 13.82 -19.03
CA ARG A 159 13.40 13.27 -19.86
C ARG A 159 13.80 14.18 -21.07
N ASN A 160 13.58 15.50 -20.97
CA ASN A 160 13.77 16.49 -22.03
C ASN A 160 15.03 17.34 -21.85
N SER A 161 15.67 17.34 -20.68
CA SER A 161 16.93 18.08 -20.48
C SER A 161 18.10 17.46 -21.24
N SER A 162 18.16 16.13 -21.39
CA SER A 162 19.19 15.43 -22.16
C SER A 162 19.09 15.66 -23.67
N ILE A 163 17.87 15.78 -24.22
CA ILE A 163 17.65 16.04 -25.65
C ILE A 163 17.99 17.50 -25.99
N SER A 164 17.72 18.45 -25.09
CA SER A 164 18.05 19.87 -25.33
C SER A 164 19.56 20.16 -25.27
N HIS A 165 20.30 19.41 -24.45
CA HIS A 165 21.75 19.56 -24.35
C HIS A 165 22.48 18.94 -25.55
N SER A 166 22.01 17.78 -26.02
CA SER A 166 22.52 17.16 -27.26
C SER A 166 22.29 18.04 -28.49
N LYS A 167 21.08 18.61 -28.66
CA LYS A 167 20.81 19.51 -29.80
C LYS A 167 21.63 20.81 -29.79
N ARG A 168 22.02 21.32 -28.62
CA ARG A 168 22.85 22.53 -28.52
C ARG A 168 24.31 22.28 -28.87
N ILE A 169 24.82 21.08 -28.61
CA ILE A 169 26.19 20.68 -28.99
C ILE A 169 26.26 20.50 -30.52
N GLU A 170 25.24 19.87 -31.11
CA GLU A 170 25.16 19.65 -32.56
C GLU A 170 24.99 20.94 -33.39
N GLN A 171 24.44 22.01 -32.80
CA GLN A 171 24.30 23.32 -33.44
C GLN A 171 25.52 24.24 -33.25
N ALA A 172 26.48 23.83 -32.42
CA ALA A 172 27.70 24.59 -32.12
C ALA A 172 28.97 23.99 -32.78
N THR A 173 28.80 22.95 -33.60
CA THR A 173 29.87 22.33 -34.42
C THR A 173 29.58 22.54 -35.89
#